data_AF-A0A7I2V2K7-F1
#
_entry.id   AF-A0A7I2V2K7-F1
#
_cell.length_a   1.000
_cell.length_b   1.000
_cell.length_c   1.000
_cell.angle_alpha   90.00
_cell.angle_beta   90.00
_cell.angle_gamma   90.00
#
_symmetry.space_group_name_H-M   'P 1'
#
loop_
_entity.id
_entity.type
_entity.pdbx_description
1 polymer ?
#
loop_
_entity_poly.entity_id
_entity_poly.type
_entity_poly.pdbx_seq_one_letter_code
_entity_poly.pdbx_strand_id
1 'polypeptide(L)' 'LYMYQLFRSLAYIHSFGICHRDIKPQNLLLDPDTAVLKLCDFGRSWELQQGSKSEK' A
#
# COMPACT_ATOMS: atom_id res chain seq x y z
N LEU A 1 -6.81 15.78 0.29
CA LEU A 1 -5.53 15.61 -0.42
C LEU A 1 -4.78 14.36 0.01
N TYR A 2 -4.32 14.25 1.27
CA TYR A 2 -3.52 13.11 1.74
C TYR A 2 -4.24 11.75 1.72
N MET A 3 -5.51 11.70 2.13
CA MET A 3 -6.30 10.46 2.11
C MET A 3 -6.43 9.88 0.69
N TYR A 4 -6.58 10.74 -0.32
CA TYR A 4 -6.60 10.31 -1.72
C TYR A 4 -5.26 9.72 -2.16
N GLN A 5 -4.13 10.35 -1.81
CA GLN A 5 -2.80 9.83 -2.12
C GLN A 5 -2.54 8.49 -1.44
N LEU A 6 -2.95 8.34 -0.17
CA LEU A 6 -2.89 7.08 0.55
C LEU A 6 -3.69 6.00 -0.17
N PHE A 7 -4.98 6.23 -0.46
CA PHE A 7 -5.79 5.23 -1.16
C PHE A 7 -5.29 4.93 -2.58
N ARG A 8 -4.70 5.91 -3.28
CA ARG A 8 -4.05 5.69 -4.58
C ARG A 8 -2.85 4.76 -4.45
N SER A 9 -2.01 4.95 -3.43
CA SER A 9 -0.86 4.06 -3.16
C SER A 9 -1.30 2.65 -2.78
N LEU A 10 -2.36 2.52 -1.96
CA LEU A 10 -2.96 1.24 -1.58
C LEU A 10 -3.56 0.52 -2.78
N ALA A 11 -4.33 1.21 -3.61
CA ALA A 11 -4.90 0.64 -4.83
C ALA A 11 -3.81 0.12 -5.78
N TYR A 12 -2.70 0.85 -5.90
CA TYR A 12 -1.55 0.41 -6.70
C TYR A 12 -0.95 -0.89 -6.16
N ILE A 13 -0.58 -0.97 -4.88
CA ILE A 13 0.02 -2.19 -4.34
C ILE A 13 -0.96 -3.37 -4.33
N HIS A 14 -2.25 -3.11 -4.11
CA HIS A 14 -3.30 -4.13 -4.18
C HIS A 14 -3.44 -4.71 -5.58
N SER A 15 -3.17 -3.94 -6.65
CA SER A 15 -3.19 -4.49 -8.02
C SER A 15 -2.04 -5.47 -8.30
N PHE A 16 -0.99 -5.45 -7.49
CA PHE A 16 0.07 -6.47 -7.46
C PHE A 16 -0.21 -7.59 -6.46
N GLY A 17 -1.40 -7.63 -5.85
CA GLY A 17 -1.72 -8.59 -4.80
C GLY A 17 -0.98 -8.34 -3.48
N ILE A 18 -0.33 -7.19 -3.29
CA ILE A 18 0.42 -6.89 -2.08
C ILE A 18 -0.48 -6.17 -1.08
N CYS A 19 -0.65 -6.72 0.11
CA CYS A 19 -1.30 -6.06 1.24
C CYS A 19 -0.25 -5.46 2.18
N HIS A 20 -0.32 -4.15 2.47
CA HIS A 20 0.67 -3.46 3.31
C HIS A 20 0.65 -3.90 4.78
N ARG A 21 -0.55 -4.10 5.34
CA ARG A 21 -0.85 -4.54 6.72
C ARG A 21 -0.36 -3.68 7.89
N ASP A 22 0.55 -2.72 7.70
CA ASP A 22 1.04 -1.84 8.76
C ASP A 22 0.80 -0.35 8.44
N ILE A 23 -0.47 0.02 8.28
CA ILE A 23 -0.87 1.41 8.00
C ILE A 23 -0.98 2.18 9.31
N LYS A 24 -0.06 3.12 9.51
CA LYS A 24 0.03 4.01 10.68
C LYS A 24 0.77 5.29 10.28
N PRO A 25 0.60 6.40 11.02
CA PRO A 25 1.23 7.68 10.67
C PRO A 25 2.75 7.61 10.47
N GLN A 26 3.44 6.75 11.22
CA GLN A 26 4.90 6.56 11.12
C GLN A 26 5.35 6.00 9.75
N ASN A 27 4.45 5.32 9.03
CA ASN A 27 4.72 4.72 7.71
C ASN A 27 4.19 5.60 6.56
N LEU A 28 3.77 6.84 6.85
CA LEU A 28 3.33 7.83 5.88
C LEU A 28 4.35 8.97 5.85
N LEU A 29 5.18 8.99 4.81
CA LEU A 29 6.15 10.05 4.59
C LEU A 29 5.44 11.25 3.96
N LEU A 30 5.34 12.34 4.70
CA LEU A 30 4.74 13.58 4.22
C LEU A 30 5.82 14.64 3.98
N ASP A 31 5.74 15.29 2.83
CA ASP A 31 6.42 16.55 2.56
C ASP A 31 5.40 17.69 2.69
N PRO A 32 5.52 18.56 3.70
CA PRO A 32 4.56 19.64 3.95
C PRO A 32 4.64 20.77 2.91
N ASP A 33 5.78 20.97 2.26
CA ASP A 33 5.97 22.05 1.29
C ASP A 33 5.36 21.68 -0.07
N THR A 34 5.45 20.41 -0.45
CA THR A 34 4.88 19.90 -1.70
C THR A 34 3.52 19.21 -1.52
N ALA A 35 3.09 18.99 -0.28
CA ALA A 35 1.91 18.23 0.11
C ALA A 35 1.87 16.80 -0.49
N VAL A 36 3.04 16.20 -0.71
CA VAL A 36 3.21 14.83 -1.22
C VAL A 36 3.19 13.83 -0.06
N LEU A 37 2.45 12.74 -0.23
CA LEU A 37 2.43 11.60 0.69
C LEU A 37 2.94 10.35 -0.02
N LYS A 38 3.90 9.66 0.60
CA LYS A 38 4.41 8.35 0.17
C LYS A 38 4.20 7.30 1.25
N LEU A 39 3.75 6.13 0.84
CA LEU A 39 3.66 4.94 1.69
C LEU A 39 5.03 4.26 1.77
N CYS A 40 5.48 3.91 2.97
CA CYS A 40 6.77 3.24 3.19
C CYS A 40 6.66 2.09 4.20
N ASP A 41 7.77 1.36 4.39
CA ASP A 41 7.91 0.21 5.29
C ASP A 41 7.02 -0.99 4.92
N PHE A 42 7.48 -1.74 3.92
CA PHE A 42 6.86 -2.97 3.45
C PHE A 42 7.32 -4.21 4.24
N GLY A 43 8.03 -4.06 5.36
CA GLY A 43 8.57 -5.19 6.14
C GLY A 43 7.50 -6.12 6.71
N ARG A 44 6.26 -5.63 6.84
CA ARG A 44 5.08 -6.42 7.24
C ARG A 44 4.13 -6.75 6.09
N SER A 45 4.47 -6.38 4.86
CA SER A 45 3.60 -6.63 3.72
C SER A 45 3.48 -8.13 3.43
N TRP A 46 2.38 -8.50 2.79
CA TRP A 46 2.13 -9.87 2.36
C TRP A 46 1.68 -9.88 0.92
N GLU A 47 2.33 -10.71 0.10
CA GLU A 47 1.88 -10.99 -1.26
C GLU A 47 0.80 -12.07 -1.19
N LEU A 48 -0.41 -11.69 -1.58
CA LEU A 48 -1.52 -12.59 -1.72
C LEU A 48 -1.20 -13.50 -2.91
N GLN A 49 -0.70 -14.71 -2.64
CA GLN A 49 -0.67 -15.75 -3.66
C GLN A 49 -2.12 -15.99 -4.07
N GLN A 50 -2.48 -15.54 -5.28
CA GLN A 50 -3.72 -16.00 -5.90
C GLN A 50 -3.58 -17.51 -5.95
N GLY A 51 -4.34 -18.21 -5.10
CA GLY A 51 -4.37 -19.65 -5.09
C GLY A 51 -4.47 -20.10 -6.54
N SER A 52 -3.47 -20.87 -6.99
CA SER A 52 -3.50 -21.56 -8.27
C SER A 52 -4.94 -22.00 -8.48
N LYS A 53 -5.62 -21.44 -9.48
CA LYS A 53 -6.96 -21.90 -9.84
C LYS A 53 -6.82 -23.41 -9.98
N SER A 54 -7.31 -24.16 -9.00
CA SER A 54 -7.49 -25.58 -9.16
C SER A 54 -8.58 -25.69 -10.21
N GLU A 55 -8.15 -25.76 -11.47
CA GLU A 55 -8.94 -26.31 -12.55
C GLU A 55 -9.38 -27.69 -12.08
N LYS A 56 -10.64 -27.76 -11.64
CA LYS A 56 -11.40 -29.00 -11.60
C LYS A 56 -12.10 -29.13 -12.94
#